data_AF-A0A516WEZ0-F1
#
_entry.id   AF-A0A516WEZ0-F1
#
_cell.length_a   1.000
_cell.length_b   1.000
_cell.length_c   1.000
_cell.angle_alpha   90.00
_cell.angle_beta   90.00
_cell.angle_gamma   90.00
#
_symmetry.space_group_name_H-M   'P 1'
#
loop_
_entity.id
_entity.type
_entity.pdbx_description
1 polymer ?
#
loop_
_entity_poly.entity_id
_entity_poly.type
_entity_poly.pdbx_seq_one_letter_code
_entity_poly.pdbx_strand_id
1 'polypeptide(L)'
;MESAVTGLAGRQAALVRALVAEGEPPEGFDRDAIDTASKALLRKRSGEVGAHLPHVRAALGDRFFALFADWAEGRPKGSTHADAEAFIAHLESIGHLPEPSRRRRRLFGPRRT
;
A
#
# COMPACT_ATOMS: atom_id res chain seq x y z
N MET A 1 9.48 13.29 -33.93
CA MET A 1 9.14 13.96 -32.65
C MET A 1 8.22 13.09 -31.80
N GLU A 2 7.18 12.50 -32.39
CA GLU A 2 6.23 11.59 -31.73
C GLU A 2 6.89 10.37 -31.06
N SER A 3 7.84 9.70 -31.71
CA SER A 3 8.55 8.52 -31.16
C SER A 3 9.41 8.83 -29.92
N ALA A 4 9.91 10.06 -29.78
CA ALA A 4 10.67 10.50 -28.61
C ALA A 4 9.75 10.76 -27.40
N VAL A 5 8.55 11.29 -27.67
CA VAL A 5 7.50 11.51 -26.65
C VAL A 5 6.96 10.17 -26.15
N THR A 6 6.75 9.19 -27.03
CA THR A 6 6.35 7.82 -26.64
C THR A 6 7.43 7.15 -25.76
N GLY A 7 8.72 7.35 -26.08
CA GLY A 7 9.83 6.83 -25.28
C GLY A 7 9.98 7.48 -23.90
N LEU A 8 9.67 8.77 -23.77
CA LEU A 8 9.68 9.47 -22.49
C LEU A 8 8.51 9.02 -21.60
N ALA A 9 7.30 8.98 -22.14
CA ALA A 9 6.12 8.52 -21.40
C ALA A 9 6.29 7.09 -20.89
N GLY A 10 6.89 6.20 -21.71
CA GLY A 10 7.21 4.83 -21.30
C GLY A 10 8.20 4.76 -20.13
N ARG A 11 9.26 5.58 -20.17
CA ARG A 11 10.25 5.67 -19.08
C ARG A 11 9.67 6.27 -17.80
N GLN A 12 8.84 7.30 -17.90
CA GLN A 12 8.13 7.87 -16.74
C GLN A 12 7.18 6.85 -16.11
N ALA A 13 6.42 6.12 -16.93
CA ALA A 13 5.54 5.06 -16.44
C ALA A 13 6.33 3.92 -15.76
N ALA A 14 7.50 3.55 -16.31
CA ALA A 14 8.38 2.56 -15.69
C ALA A 14 8.95 3.06 -14.35
N LEU A 15 9.38 4.32 -14.26
CA LEU A 15 9.82 4.91 -13.00
C LEU A 15 8.70 4.94 -11.96
N VAL A 16 7.48 5.34 -12.34
CA VAL A 16 6.34 5.32 -11.42
C VAL A 16 6.07 3.90 -10.91
N ARG A 17 6.10 2.89 -11.78
CA ARG A 17 5.95 1.49 -11.37
C ARG A 17 7.03 1.06 -10.37
N ALA A 18 8.30 1.39 -10.63
CA ALA A 18 9.40 1.09 -9.70
C ALA A 18 9.25 1.80 -8.33
N LEU A 19 8.59 2.96 -8.29
CA LEU A 19 8.37 3.73 -7.06
C LEU A 19 7.18 3.25 -6.22
N VAL A 20 6.10 2.77 -6.85
CA VAL A 20 4.82 2.48 -6.15
C VAL A 20 4.40 1.01 -6.16
N ALA A 21 5.07 0.19 -6.96
CA ALA A 21 4.83 -1.24 -7.12
C ALA A 21 6.20 -1.93 -7.28
N GLU A 22 6.20 -3.15 -7.81
CA GLU A 22 7.41 -3.83 -8.22
C GLU A 22 7.77 -3.46 -9.66
N GLY A 23 9.06 -3.22 -9.92
CA GLY A 23 9.58 -2.99 -11.26
C GLY A 23 11.05 -2.58 -11.25
N GLU A 24 11.81 -3.02 -12.27
CA GLU A 24 13.19 -2.58 -12.45
C GLU A 24 13.21 -1.09 -12.80
N PRO A 25 14.01 -0.28 -12.09
CA PRO A 25 14.12 1.12 -12.44
C PRO A 25 14.71 1.32 -13.83
N PRO A 26 14.25 2.35 -14.58
CA PRO A 26 14.82 2.64 -15.90
C PRO A 26 16.32 2.94 -15.81
N GLU A 27 17.04 2.60 -16.88
CA GLU A 27 18.46 2.94 -17.00
C GLU A 27 18.71 4.43 -16.75
N GLY A 28 19.78 4.74 -16.01
CA GLY A 28 20.20 6.10 -15.68
C GLY A 28 19.59 6.68 -14.41
N PHE A 29 18.69 5.97 -13.72
CA PHE A 29 18.22 6.36 -12.40
C PHE A 29 19.05 5.69 -11.29
N ASP A 30 19.28 6.45 -10.22
CA ASP A 30 19.95 5.97 -9.02
C ASP A 30 19.02 5.02 -8.24
N ARG A 31 19.43 3.75 -8.14
CA ARG A 31 18.70 2.69 -7.43
C ARG A 31 18.51 3.01 -5.95
N ASP A 32 19.50 3.57 -5.28
CA ASP A 32 19.41 3.89 -3.85
C ASP A 32 18.44 5.05 -3.59
N ALA A 33 18.43 6.03 -4.50
CA ALA A 33 17.47 7.12 -4.47
C ALA A 33 16.03 6.64 -4.68
N ILE A 34 15.83 5.71 -5.62
CA ILE A 34 14.52 5.09 -5.89
C ILE A 34 14.06 4.29 -4.67
N ASP A 35 14.91 3.44 -4.10
CA ASP A 35 14.59 2.65 -2.90
C ASP A 35 14.21 3.56 -1.72
N THR A 36 14.93 4.67 -1.56
CA THR A 36 14.62 5.68 -0.54
C THR A 36 13.25 6.31 -0.76
N ALA A 37 12.94 6.67 -2.01
CA ALA A 37 11.64 7.24 -2.38
C ALA A 37 10.50 6.22 -2.21
N SER A 38 10.69 4.97 -2.62
CA SER A 38 9.72 3.87 -2.42
C SER A 38 9.41 3.66 -0.94
N LYS A 39 10.43 3.66 -0.07
CA LYS A 39 10.25 3.59 1.40
C LYS A 39 9.48 4.79 1.94
N ALA A 40 9.73 6.00 1.44
CA ALA A 40 9.00 7.20 1.85
C ALA A 40 7.52 7.15 1.41
N LEU A 41 7.25 6.68 0.20
CA LEU A 41 5.89 6.47 -0.32
C LEU A 41 5.13 5.41 0.47
N LEU A 42 5.80 4.31 0.83
CA LEU A 42 5.23 3.27 1.68
C LEU A 42 4.84 3.82 3.07
N ARG A 43 5.73 4.62 3.69
CA ARG A 43 5.42 5.32 4.94
C ARG A 43 4.23 6.26 4.81
N LYS A 44 4.14 7.02 3.73
CA LYS A 44 2.99 7.91 3.45
C LYS A 44 1.70 7.10 3.34
N ARG A 45 1.69 6.02 2.56
CA ARG A 45 0.54 5.11 2.40
C ARG A 45 0.10 4.54 3.75
N SER A 46 1.05 4.06 4.56
CA SER A 46 0.80 3.58 5.92
C SER A 46 0.18 4.66 6.81
N GLY A 47 0.69 5.89 6.71
CA GLY A 47 0.16 7.05 7.43
C GLY A 47 -1.29 7.36 7.08
N GLU A 48 -1.64 7.36 5.79
CA GLU A 48 -2.99 7.56 5.29
C GLU A 48 -3.94 6.45 5.81
N VAL A 49 -3.59 5.18 5.62
CA VAL A 49 -4.40 4.05 6.12
C VAL A 49 -4.55 4.11 7.64
N GLY A 50 -3.48 4.42 8.37
CA GLY A 50 -3.52 4.58 9.82
C GLY A 50 -4.43 5.73 10.28
N ALA A 51 -4.60 6.78 9.48
CA ALA A 51 -5.55 7.86 9.77
C ALA A 51 -7.01 7.42 9.59
N HIS A 52 -7.29 6.50 8.64
CA HIS A 52 -8.61 5.87 8.49
C HIS A 52 -8.90 4.83 9.58
N LEU A 53 -7.87 4.31 10.25
CA LEU A 53 -7.97 3.22 11.22
C LEU A 53 -7.41 3.63 12.61
N PRO A 54 -7.88 4.73 13.23
CA PRO A 54 -7.25 5.28 14.44
C PRO A 54 -7.19 4.28 15.61
N HIS A 55 -8.24 3.47 15.78
CA HIS A 55 -8.28 2.45 16.84
C HIS A 55 -7.32 1.28 16.59
N VAL A 56 -7.18 0.84 15.34
CA VAL A 56 -6.22 -0.22 14.97
C VAL A 56 -4.79 0.29 15.12
N ARG A 57 -4.54 1.52 14.69
CA ARG A 57 -3.25 2.19 14.85
C ARG A 57 -2.85 2.31 16.32
N ALA A 58 -3.77 2.73 17.18
CA ALA A 58 -3.55 2.78 18.62
C ALA A 58 -3.28 1.39 19.23
N ALA A 59 -4.04 0.36 18.81
CA ALA A 59 -3.88 -0.99 19.33
C ALA A 59 -2.56 -1.67 18.90
N LEU A 60 -2.08 -1.41 17.69
CA LEU A 60 -0.83 -1.98 17.19
C LEU A 60 0.41 -1.21 17.64
N GLY A 61 0.27 0.10 17.93
CA GLY A 61 1.37 0.96 18.32
C GLY A 61 2.50 0.96 17.28
N ASP A 62 3.73 0.83 17.75
CA ASP A 62 4.94 0.85 16.90
C ASP A 62 4.98 -0.30 15.87
N ARG A 63 4.22 -1.38 16.10
CA ARG A 63 4.12 -2.51 15.16
C ARG A 63 3.29 -2.18 13.92
N PHE A 64 2.49 -1.12 13.95
CA PHE A 64 1.59 -0.79 12.84
C PHE A 64 2.34 -0.67 11.51
N PHE A 65 3.46 0.06 11.51
CA PHE A 65 4.21 0.29 10.27
C PHE A 65 4.87 -1.00 9.77
N ALA A 66 5.47 -1.80 10.65
CA ALA A 66 6.09 -3.06 10.27
C ALA A 66 5.07 -4.02 9.64
N LEU A 67 3.94 -4.25 10.32
CA LEU A 67 2.86 -5.09 9.81
C LEU A 67 2.26 -4.55 8.50
N PHE A 68 2.16 -3.24 8.37
CA PHE A 68 1.70 -2.62 7.12
C PHE A 68 2.71 -2.80 5.99
N ALA A 69 4.01 -2.67 6.26
CA ALA A 69 5.05 -2.83 5.27
C ALA A 69 5.09 -4.26 4.73
N ASP A 70 5.06 -5.26 5.62
CA ASP A 70 5.00 -6.67 5.26
C ASP A 70 3.73 -7.00 4.45
N TRP A 71 2.59 -6.42 4.86
CA TRP A 71 1.35 -6.54 4.09
C TRP A 71 1.39 -5.79 2.76
N ALA A 72 2.14 -4.71 2.61
CA ALA A 72 2.16 -3.96 1.36
C ALA A 72 3.17 -4.50 0.34
N GLU A 73 4.07 -5.40 0.75
CA GLU A 73 5.08 -6.00 -0.10
C GLU A 73 4.46 -6.67 -1.33
N GLY A 74 4.94 -6.29 -2.52
CA GLY A 74 4.43 -6.73 -3.82
C GLY A 74 3.00 -6.30 -4.17
N ARG A 75 2.31 -5.54 -3.30
CA ARG A 75 0.92 -5.14 -3.50
C ARG A 75 0.81 -3.71 -4.03
N PRO A 76 0.32 -3.50 -5.28
CA PRO A 76 0.10 -2.16 -5.79
C PRO A 76 -0.90 -1.41 -4.91
N LYS A 77 -0.77 -0.08 -4.83
CA LYS A 77 -1.72 0.75 -4.10
C LYS A 77 -3.09 0.74 -4.80
N GLY A 78 -4.15 0.44 -4.05
CA GLY A 78 -5.53 0.65 -4.47
C GLY A 78 -6.04 2.05 -4.07
N SER A 79 -7.26 2.13 -3.54
CA SER A 79 -7.70 3.33 -2.80
C SER A 79 -7.31 3.20 -1.33
N THR A 80 -7.20 4.32 -0.61
CA THR A 80 -6.90 4.28 0.83
C THR A 80 -7.99 3.52 1.62
N HIS A 81 -9.25 3.57 1.17
CA HIS A 81 -10.32 2.79 1.77
C HIS A 81 -10.17 1.28 1.51
N ALA A 82 -9.89 0.89 0.27
CA ALA A 82 -9.67 -0.52 -0.09
C ALA A 82 -8.44 -1.10 0.62
N ASP A 83 -7.36 -0.33 0.72
CA ASP A 83 -6.17 -0.72 1.48
C ASP A 83 -6.50 -0.93 2.97
N ALA A 84 -7.29 -0.05 3.57
CA ALA A 84 -7.67 -0.15 4.98
C ALA A 84 -8.51 -1.40 5.27
N GLU A 85 -9.49 -1.73 4.41
CA GLU A 85 -10.29 -2.95 4.54
C GLU A 85 -9.45 -4.21 4.37
N ALA A 86 -8.62 -4.27 3.33
CA ALA A 86 -7.77 -5.42 3.06
C ALA A 86 -6.70 -5.61 4.15
N PHE A 87 -6.14 -4.53 4.70
CA PHE A 87 -5.19 -4.60 5.79
C PHE A 87 -5.84 -5.10 7.09
N ILE A 88 -7.07 -4.66 7.42
CA ILE A 88 -7.82 -5.22 8.55
C ILE A 88 -8.02 -6.73 8.38
N ALA A 89 -8.50 -7.16 7.21
CA ALA A 89 -8.75 -8.58 6.95
C ALA A 89 -7.46 -9.41 7.09
N HIS A 90 -6.33 -8.85 6.64
CA HIS A 90 -5.03 -9.48 6.84
C HIS A 90 -4.65 -9.59 8.32
N LEU A 91 -4.75 -8.49 9.08
CA LEU A 91 -4.44 -8.48 10.52
C LEU A 91 -5.31 -9.46 11.33
N GLU A 92 -6.58 -9.60 10.95
CA GLU A 92 -7.48 -10.62 11.52
C GLU A 92 -6.99 -12.03 11.19
N SER A 93 -6.63 -12.30 9.92
CA SER A 93 -6.15 -13.62 9.48
C SER A 93 -4.86 -14.09 10.16
N ILE A 94 -3.99 -13.15 10.57
CA ILE A 94 -2.72 -13.43 11.25
C ILE A 94 -2.82 -13.23 12.78
N GLY A 95 -4.03 -13.01 13.32
CA GLY A 95 -4.28 -12.94 14.75
C GLY A 95 -3.76 -11.68 15.45
N HIS A 96 -3.46 -10.61 14.71
CA HIS A 96 -3.08 -9.32 15.27
C HIS A 96 -4.27 -8.43 15.65
N LEU A 97 -5.48 -8.81 15.24
CA LEU A 97 -6.73 -8.25 15.72
C LEU A 97 -7.68 -9.38 16.14
N PRO A 98 -8.52 -9.18 17.17
CA PRO A 98 -9.57 -10.15 17.49
C PRO A 98 -10.53 -10.29 16.31
N GLU A 99 -10.96 -11.52 16.04
CA GLU A 99 -11.94 -11.86 14.99
C GLU A 99 -13.13 -10.90 14.99
N PRO A 100 -13.60 -10.43 13.81
CA PRO A 100 -14.50 -9.30 13.75
C PRO A 100 -15.81 -9.62 14.45
N SER A 101 -16.25 -8.70 15.30
CA SER A 101 -17.59 -8.76 15.89
C SER A 101 -18.64 -8.90 14.78
N ARG A 102 -19.70 -9.69 15.02
CA ARG A 102 -20.78 -9.94 14.03
C ARG A 102 -21.37 -8.66 13.42
N ARG A 103 -21.28 -7.51 14.10
CA ARG A 103 -21.69 -6.18 13.58
C ARG A 103 -20.80 -5.69 12.44
N ARG A 104 -19.48 -5.80 12.56
CA ARG A 104 -18.54 -5.34 11.53
C ARG A 104 -18.74 -6.11 10.22
N ARG A 105 -18.92 -7.43 10.32
CA ARG A 105 -19.19 -8.31 9.17
C ARG A 105 -20.48 -7.98 8.39
N ARG A 106 -21.45 -7.32 9.04
CA ARG A 106 -22.71 -6.87 8.40
C ARG A 106 -22.58 -5.51 7.70
N LEU A 107 -21.71 -4.64 8.20
CA LEU A 107 -21.48 -3.31 7.62
C LEU A 107 -20.51 -3.35 6.43
N PHE A 108 -19.55 -4.28 6.47
CA PHE A 108 -18.52 -4.47 5.44
C PHE A 108 -18.66 -5.82 4.71
N GLY A 109 -19.81 -6.48 4.87
CA GLY A 109 -20.12 -7.69 4.11
C GLY A 109 -20.29 -7.34 2.63
N PRO A 110 -19.87 -8.21 1.69
CA PRO A 110 -20.04 -7.94 0.27
C PRO A 110 -21.52 -7.72 -0.03
N ARG A 111 -21.84 -6.59 -0.67
CA ARG A 111 -23.14 -6.41 -1.31
C ARG A 111 -23.21 -7.43 -2.45
N ARG A 112 -23.92 -8.53 -2.24
CA ARG A 112 -24.25 -9.47 -3.31
C ARG A 112 -25.12 -8.71 -4.33
N THR A 113 -24.54 -8.41 -5.48
CA THR A 113 -25.26 -8.12 -6.73
C THR A 113 -25.76 -9.40 -7.34
#